data_AF-A0A886MVT2-F1
#
_entry.id   AF-A0A886MVT2-F1
#
_cell.length_a   1.000
_cell.length_b   1.000
_cell.length_c   1.000
_cell.angle_alpha   90.00
_cell.angle_beta   90.00
_cell.angle_gamma   90.00
#
_symmetry.space_group_name_H-M   'P 1'
#
loop_
_entity.id
_entity.type
_entity.pdbx_description
1 polymer ?
#
loop_
_entity_poly.entity_id
_entity_poly.type
_entity_poly.pdbx_seq_one_letter_code
_entity_poly.pdbx_strand_id
1 'polypeptide(L)'
;RVVAVRRLRMRRESVRAVWHYQLNRATPQRCLLADALCERSDSLVVLARLTEPADVPATVALSVNKGPADPARRRPGQLRARLGDFGFLLNLVHASDEPADLVRELGILLDHRERRALIGQALANTDQHDQTTAIARELYAAHPPHDLDFVASARRLTRTVRDLLATTALPDEVRRTLGHTLASTTSDPASWAPLVNVIWSADLPLTGWDFIVVGSHAVSLSRPRYGQLLAGADPGRWRSLATVAAS
;
A
#
# COMPACT_ATOMS: atom_id res chain seq x y z
N ARG A 1 -19.52 0.55 12.10
CA ARG A 1 -20.46 0.88 10.99
C ARG A 1 -19.73 1.68 9.92
N VAL A 2 -20.00 1.42 8.64
CA VAL A 2 -19.48 2.27 7.53
C VAL A 2 -20.43 3.44 7.34
N VAL A 3 -19.92 4.67 7.36
CA VAL A 3 -20.75 5.89 7.30
C VAL A 3 -20.51 6.72 6.04
N ALA A 4 -19.43 6.46 5.31
CA ALA A 4 -19.23 7.01 3.98
C ALA A 4 -18.30 6.10 3.18
N VAL A 5 -18.43 6.12 1.86
CA VAL A 5 -17.61 5.33 0.96
C VAL A 5 -17.37 6.06 -0.35
N ARG A 6 -16.18 5.88 -0.92
CA ARG A 6 -15.83 6.43 -2.23
C ARG A 6 -14.77 5.58 -2.94
N ARG A 7 -14.95 5.40 -4.24
CA ARG A 7 -13.89 4.93 -5.15
C ARG A 7 -12.90 6.07 -5.40
N LEU A 8 -11.61 5.78 -5.31
CA LEU A 8 -10.53 6.76 -5.46
C LEU A 8 -9.40 6.20 -6.33
N ARG A 9 -8.96 6.99 -7.32
CA ARG A 9 -7.68 6.74 -8.00
C ARG A 9 -6.56 7.45 -7.25
N MET A 10 -5.62 6.70 -6.69
CA MET A 10 -4.39 7.30 -6.16
C MET A 10 -3.44 7.63 -7.32
N ARG A 11 -2.76 8.76 -7.22
CA ARG A 11 -1.67 9.15 -8.10
C ARG A 11 -0.37 9.22 -7.32
N ARG A 12 0.76 9.14 -8.00
CA ARG A 12 2.10 9.34 -7.42
C ARG A 12 2.16 10.50 -6.43
N GLU A 13 1.60 11.67 -6.76
CA GLU A 13 1.67 12.85 -5.88
C GLU A 13 0.95 12.60 -4.56
N SER A 14 -0.25 12.02 -4.61
CA SER A 14 -1.03 11.65 -3.42
C SER A 14 -0.32 10.59 -2.59
N VAL A 15 0.30 9.58 -3.23
CA VAL A 15 1.15 8.57 -2.56
C VAL A 15 2.29 9.27 -1.81
N ARG A 16 3.03 10.19 -2.46
CA ARG A 16 4.12 10.92 -1.80
C ARG A 16 3.64 11.76 -0.62
N ALA A 17 2.51 12.42 -0.76
CA ALA A 17 1.96 13.28 0.27
C ALA A 17 1.40 12.48 1.46
N VAL A 18 0.70 11.36 1.23
CA VAL A 18 0.17 10.51 2.31
C VAL A 18 1.30 9.98 3.18
N TRP A 19 2.37 9.46 2.56
CA TRP A 19 3.49 8.84 3.28
C TRP A 19 4.67 9.77 3.56
N HIS A 20 4.50 11.08 3.43
CA HIS A 20 5.59 12.07 3.52
C HIS A 20 6.53 11.83 4.70
N TYR A 21 5.98 11.62 5.91
CA TYR A 21 6.76 11.41 7.13
C TYR A 21 7.42 10.02 7.24
N GLN A 22 7.00 9.05 6.43
CA GLN A 22 7.59 7.71 6.35
C GLN A 22 8.60 7.58 5.19
N LEU A 23 8.63 8.53 4.25
CA LEU A 23 9.53 8.50 3.09
C LEU A 23 11.00 8.68 3.48
N ASN A 24 11.32 9.29 4.62
CA ASN A 24 12.70 9.40 5.10
C ASN A 24 13.37 8.03 5.28
N ARG A 25 12.57 6.99 5.58
CA ARG A 25 13.00 5.60 5.72
C ARG A 25 12.81 4.78 4.44
N ALA A 26 12.12 5.31 3.43
CA ALA A 26 11.90 4.57 2.19
C ALA A 26 13.16 4.56 1.33
N THR A 27 13.45 3.41 0.72
CA THR A 27 14.40 3.36 -0.40
C THR A 27 13.74 3.95 -1.66
N PRO A 28 14.52 4.42 -2.65
CA PRO A 28 13.97 4.80 -3.96
C PRO A 28 13.12 3.68 -4.55
N GLN A 29 13.52 2.43 -4.30
CA GLN A 29 12.80 1.26 -4.76
C GLN A 29 11.42 1.12 -4.14
N ARG A 30 11.32 1.28 -2.81
CA ARG A 30 10.01 1.33 -2.15
C ARG A 30 9.14 2.44 -2.73
N CYS A 31 9.73 3.61 -2.97
CA CYS A 31 9.01 4.75 -3.51
C CYS A 31 8.38 4.40 -4.87
N LEU A 32 9.09 3.77 -5.78
CA LEU A 32 8.59 3.51 -7.12
C LEU A 32 7.68 2.29 -7.21
N LEU A 33 7.94 1.25 -6.42
CA LEU A 33 7.00 0.14 -6.27
C LEU A 33 5.67 0.61 -5.65
N ALA A 34 5.70 1.57 -4.72
CA ALA A 34 4.48 2.15 -4.15
C ALA A 34 3.67 2.94 -5.19
N ASP A 35 4.34 3.72 -6.04
CA ASP A 35 3.67 4.43 -7.14
C ASP A 35 3.04 3.43 -8.11
N ALA A 36 3.81 2.43 -8.56
CA ALA A 36 3.33 1.38 -9.45
C ALA A 36 2.15 0.61 -8.85
N LEU A 37 2.20 0.26 -7.57
CA LEU A 37 1.09 -0.41 -6.88
C LEU A 37 -0.18 0.46 -6.84
N CYS A 38 -0.06 1.69 -6.36
CA CYS A 38 -1.21 2.57 -6.17
C CYS A 38 -1.82 3.06 -7.48
N GLU A 39 -1.05 3.11 -8.56
CA GLU A 39 -1.54 3.47 -9.90
C GLU A 39 -2.03 2.25 -10.70
N ARG A 40 -2.00 1.02 -10.17
CA ARG A 40 -2.50 -0.14 -10.93
C ARG A 40 -4.01 -0.26 -10.90
N SER A 41 -4.63 0.02 -9.76
CA SER A 41 -6.07 -0.09 -9.60
C SER A 41 -6.60 1.04 -8.74
N ASP A 42 -7.90 1.26 -8.82
CA ASP A 42 -8.57 2.18 -7.92
C ASP A 42 -8.66 1.58 -6.52
N SER A 43 -8.63 2.44 -5.52
CA SER A 43 -8.79 2.12 -4.12
C SER A 43 -10.21 2.42 -3.64
N LEU A 44 -10.63 1.74 -2.58
CA LEU A 44 -11.88 2.01 -1.88
C LEU A 44 -11.59 2.77 -0.59
N VAL A 45 -12.02 4.02 -0.51
CA VAL A 45 -11.97 4.82 0.72
C VAL A 45 -13.23 4.56 1.52
N VAL A 46 -13.05 4.18 2.79
CA VAL A 46 -14.12 3.85 3.72
C VAL A 46 -13.96 4.72 4.97
N LEU A 47 -14.99 5.48 5.32
CA LEU A 47 -15.09 6.10 6.64
C LEU A 47 -15.95 5.23 7.54
N ALA A 48 -15.37 4.82 8.65
CA ALA A 48 -16.04 4.00 9.64
C ALA A 48 -16.22 4.75 10.96
N ARG A 49 -17.34 4.50 11.61
CA ARG A 49 -17.65 4.95 12.96
C ARG A 49 -17.71 3.73 13.88
N LEU A 50 -17.10 3.85 15.06
CA LEU A 50 -17.29 2.86 16.13
C LEU A 50 -18.77 2.83 16.52
N THR A 51 -19.31 1.63 16.72
CA THR A 51 -20.70 1.44 17.19
C THR A 51 -20.79 1.60 18.69
N GLU A 52 -19.75 1.17 19.40
CA GLU A 52 -19.63 1.31 20.84
C GLU A 52 -18.68 2.47 21.20
N PRO A 53 -18.91 3.15 22.34
CA PRO A 53 -17.94 4.09 22.89
C PRO A 53 -16.58 3.42 23.10
N ALA A 54 -15.51 4.15 22.81
CA ALA A 54 -14.14 3.74 23.10
C ALA A 54 -13.42 4.83 23.90
N ASP A 55 -12.43 4.41 24.66
CA ASP A 55 -11.55 5.24 25.48
C ASP A 55 -10.47 5.97 24.65
N VAL A 56 -10.40 5.69 23.34
CA VAL A 56 -9.50 6.34 22.37
C VAL A 56 -10.24 6.66 21.06
N PRO A 57 -9.75 7.61 20.25
CA PRO A 57 -10.35 7.89 18.94
C PRO A 57 -10.39 6.65 18.03
N ALA A 58 -11.43 6.58 17.18
CA ALA A 58 -11.65 5.46 16.27
C ALA A 58 -10.44 5.16 15.36
N THR A 59 -9.72 6.19 14.91
CA THR A 59 -8.50 6.06 14.10
C THR A 59 -7.38 5.34 14.86
N VAL A 60 -7.20 5.65 16.14
CA VAL A 60 -6.18 5.04 17.00
C VAL A 60 -6.52 3.56 17.24
N ALA A 61 -7.78 3.28 17.58
CA ALA A 61 -8.26 1.91 17.73
C ALA A 61 -8.09 1.10 16.43
N LEU A 62 -8.43 1.70 15.28
CA LEU A 62 -8.27 1.05 13.97
C LEU A 62 -6.80 0.86 13.61
N SER A 63 -5.90 1.79 13.94
CA SER A 63 -4.47 1.65 13.66
C SER A 63 -3.85 0.45 14.39
N VAL A 64 -4.21 0.25 15.66
CA VAL A 64 -3.79 -0.92 16.45
C VAL A 64 -4.38 -2.21 15.88
N ASN A 65 -5.67 -2.22 15.57
CA ASN A 65 -6.36 -3.39 15.03
C ASN A 65 -5.96 -3.71 13.57
N LYS A 66 -5.53 -2.71 12.80
CA LYS A 66 -4.96 -2.87 11.45
C LYS A 66 -3.73 -3.77 11.49
N GLY A 67 -2.88 -3.58 12.49
CA GLY A 67 -1.62 -4.28 12.66
C GLY A 67 -0.46 -3.69 11.84
N PRO A 68 0.79 -4.11 12.12
CA PRO A 68 1.98 -3.57 11.47
C PRO A 68 2.05 -3.94 9.97
N ALA A 69 2.76 -3.11 9.20
CA ALA A 69 3.00 -3.37 7.78
C ALA A 69 3.90 -4.59 7.56
N ASP A 70 4.91 -4.76 8.41
CA ASP A 70 5.80 -5.92 8.45
C ASP A 70 5.01 -7.18 8.85
N PRO A 71 4.90 -8.19 7.96
CA PRO A 71 4.17 -9.41 8.26
C PRO A 71 4.66 -10.18 9.47
N ALA A 72 5.98 -10.22 9.71
CA ALA A 72 6.58 -10.95 10.82
C ALA A 72 6.16 -10.41 12.20
N ARG A 73 5.59 -9.21 12.25
CA ARG A 73 5.14 -8.53 13.48
C ARG A 73 3.63 -8.58 13.68
N ARG A 74 2.88 -9.11 12.73
CA ARG A 74 1.40 -9.17 12.79
C ARG A 74 0.96 -10.20 13.81
N ARG A 75 -0.18 -9.97 14.45
CA ARG A 75 -0.79 -10.86 15.45
C ARG A 75 -2.12 -11.42 14.93
N PRO A 76 -2.51 -12.65 15.34
CA PRO A 76 -3.83 -13.18 15.07
C PRO A 76 -4.94 -12.19 15.45
N GLY A 77 -5.97 -12.09 14.61
CA GLY A 77 -7.09 -11.17 14.83
C GLY A 77 -6.89 -9.76 14.25
N GLN A 78 -5.66 -9.33 13.96
CA GLN A 78 -5.42 -8.06 13.28
C GLN A 78 -5.85 -8.11 11.80
N LEU A 79 -6.30 -6.98 11.27
CA LEU A 79 -6.84 -6.89 9.90
C LEU A 79 -5.83 -7.38 8.86
N ARG A 80 -4.58 -6.93 8.93
CA ARG A 80 -3.52 -7.37 8.00
C ARG A 80 -3.10 -8.83 8.18
N ALA A 81 -3.36 -9.45 9.33
CA ALA A 81 -3.17 -10.88 9.49
C ALA A 81 -4.29 -11.67 8.81
N ARG A 82 -5.53 -11.15 8.82
CA ARG A 82 -6.70 -11.75 8.14
C ARG A 82 -6.67 -11.60 6.63
N LEU A 83 -6.13 -10.48 6.12
CA LEU A 83 -6.05 -10.22 4.69
C LEU A 83 -4.99 -11.05 3.96
N GLY A 84 -4.02 -11.61 4.69
CA GLY A 84 -2.96 -12.46 4.15
C GLY A 84 -1.57 -11.86 4.29
N ASP A 85 -0.55 -12.69 4.02
CA ASP A 85 0.85 -12.31 4.06
C ASP A 85 1.45 -12.31 2.65
N PHE A 86 1.53 -11.12 2.06
CA PHE A 86 2.10 -10.90 0.73
C PHE A 86 3.34 -10.00 0.78
N GLY A 87 3.93 -9.82 1.96
CA GLY A 87 5.09 -8.94 2.15
C GLY A 87 4.78 -7.53 2.66
N PHE A 88 5.83 -6.73 2.80
CA PHE A 88 5.80 -5.44 3.50
C PHE A 88 4.99 -4.37 2.76
N LEU A 89 5.14 -4.28 1.43
CA LEU A 89 4.45 -3.29 0.60
C LEU A 89 3.01 -3.74 0.28
N LEU A 90 2.80 -5.04 0.07
CA LEU A 90 1.50 -5.64 -0.29
C LEU A 90 0.67 -5.96 0.96
N ASN A 91 0.46 -4.95 1.81
CA ASN A 91 -0.29 -5.09 3.07
C ASN A 91 -1.80 -4.80 2.94
N LEU A 92 -2.28 -4.59 1.71
CA LEU A 92 -3.68 -4.51 1.24
C LEU A 92 -4.61 -3.45 1.86
N VAL A 93 -4.25 -2.87 3.00
CA VAL A 93 -5.06 -1.87 3.69
C VAL A 93 -4.19 -0.78 4.31
N HIS A 94 -4.65 0.45 4.12
CA HIS A 94 -4.18 1.64 4.82
C HIS A 94 -5.30 2.19 5.71
N ALA A 95 -4.92 2.74 6.85
CA ALA A 95 -5.83 3.50 7.71
C ALA A 95 -5.01 4.59 8.39
N SER A 96 -5.61 5.77 8.52
CA SER A 96 -5.03 6.91 9.24
C SER A 96 -4.73 6.51 10.69
N ASP A 97 -3.55 6.84 11.19
CA ASP A 97 -3.09 6.35 12.48
C ASP A 97 -3.75 7.13 13.65
N GLU A 98 -3.94 8.43 13.49
CA GLU A 98 -4.60 9.30 14.47
C GLU A 98 -5.60 10.30 13.82
N PRO A 99 -6.40 11.05 14.61
CA PRO A 99 -7.39 11.98 14.04
C PRO A 99 -6.78 13.05 13.12
N ALA A 100 -5.58 13.54 13.45
CA ALA A 100 -4.87 14.51 12.62
C ALA A 100 -4.50 13.93 11.24
N ASP A 101 -4.06 12.66 11.21
CA ASP A 101 -3.81 11.96 9.95
C ASP A 101 -5.07 11.81 9.10
N LEU A 102 -6.23 11.50 9.72
CA LEU A 102 -7.49 11.40 8.98
C LEU A 102 -7.82 12.71 8.26
N VAL A 103 -7.73 13.84 8.97
CA VAL A 103 -8.01 15.16 8.38
C VAL A 103 -7.02 15.48 7.26
N ARG A 104 -5.73 15.25 7.50
CA ARG A 104 -4.66 15.47 6.51
C ARG A 104 -4.83 14.61 5.26
N GLU A 105 -5.05 13.31 5.43
CA GLU A 105 -5.20 12.35 4.34
C GLU A 105 -6.44 12.63 3.50
N LEU A 106 -7.57 12.97 4.12
CA LEU A 106 -8.75 13.44 3.37
C LEU A 106 -8.46 14.73 2.58
N GLY A 107 -7.58 15.59 3.10
CA GLY A 107 -7.13 16.80 2.41
C GLY A 107 -6.23 16.54 1.20
N ILE A 108 -5.46 15.45 1.23
CA ILE A 108 -4.55 15.03 0.17
C ILE A 108 -5.28 14.24 -0.92
N LEU A 109 -6.19 13.35 -0.50
CA LEU A 109 -6.82 12.36 -1.38
C LEU A 109 -8.02 12.91 -2.13
N LEU A 110 -8.67 13.96 -1.62
CA LEU A 110 -9.93 14.46 -2.17
C LEU A 110 -9.85 15.97 -2.37
N ASP A 111 -10.42 16.43 -3.48
CA ASP A 111 -10.63 17.86 -3.67
C ASP A 111 -11.62 18.43 -2.63
N HIS A 112 -11.75 19.75 -2.59
CA HIS A 112 -12.63 20.42 -1.63
C HIS A 112 -14.10 19.96 -1.73
N ARG A 113 -14.64 19.80 -2.93
CA ARG A 113 -16.04 19.42 -3.16
C ARG A 113 -16.27 17.97 -2.79
N GLU A 114 -15.38 17.09 -3.21
CA GLU A 114 -15.39 15.67 -2.88
C GLU A 114 -15.31 15.46 -1.36
N ARG A 115 -14.34 16.11 -0.70
CA ARG A 115 -14.17 16.02 0.75
C ARG A 115 -15.42 16.47 1.49
N ARG A 116 -16.00 17.62 1.12
CA ARG A 116 -17.25 18.11 1.71
C ARG A 116 -18.41 17.13 1.51
N ALA A 117 -18.53 16.53 0.33
CA ALA A 117 -19.56 15.52 0.07
C ALA A 117 -19.37 14.26 0.93
N LEU A 118 -18.13 13.76 1.08
CA LEU A 118 -17.84 12.57 1.89
C LEU A 118 -18.12 12.83 3.38
N ILE A 119 -17.74 14.01 3.88
CA ILE A 119 -18.04 14.41 5.26
C ILE A 119 -19.56 14.54 5.46
N GLY A 120 -20.27 15.14 4.49
CA GLY A 120 -21.74 15.21 4.53
C GLY A 120 -22.40 13.84 4.63
N GLN A 121 -21.93 12.86 3.84
CA GLN A 121 -22.36 11.47 3.94
C GLN A 121 -22.09 10.87 5.33
N ALA A 122 -20.88 11.07 5.87
CA ALA A 122 -20.52 10.56 7.18
C ALA A 122 -21.34 11.18 8.33
N LEU A 123 -21.77 12.43 8.18
CA LEU A 123 -22.62 13.15 9.14
C LEU A 123 -24.08 12.75 9.05
N ALA A 124 -24.58 12.36 7.87
CA ALA A 124 -25.91 11.78 7.73
C ALA A 124 -26.06 10.46 8.50
N ASN A 125 -24.93 9.80 8.81
CA ASN A 125 -24.83 8.67 9.74
C ASN A 125 -25.65 7.43 9.35
N THR A 126 -25.99 7.32 8.07
CA THR A 126 -26.59 6.14 7.44
C THR A 126 -25.54 5.05 7.29
N ASP A 127 -25.92 3.78 7.47
CA ASP A 127 -25.02 2.66 7.16
C ASP A 127 -24.82 2.53 5.65
N GLN A 128 -23.58 2.57 5.20
CA GLN A 128 -23.19 2.50 3.80
C GLN A 128 -22.65 1.11 3.41
N HIS A 129 -22.94 0.07 4.19
CA HIS A 129 -22.47 -1.29 3.94
C HIS A 129 -22.80 -1.80 2.53
N ASP A 130 -24.05 -1.64 2.08
CA ASP A 130 -24.50 -2.15 0.78
C ASP A 130 -23.83 -1.39 -0.37
N GLN A 131 -23.75 -0.06 -0.27
CA GLN A 131 -23.04 0.76 -1.27
C GLN A 131 -21.55 0.41 -1.31
N THR A 132 -20.93 0.18 -0.15
CA THR A 132 -19.52 -0.23 -0.06
C THR A 132 -19.28 -1.56 -0.75
N THR A 133 -20.17 -2.53 -0.52
CA THR A 133 -20.12 -3.86 -1.14
C THR A 133 -20.34 -3.78 -2.65
N ALA A 134 -21.25 -2.93 -3.12
CA ALA A 134 -21.48 -2.72 -4.55
C ALA A 134 -20.22 -2.17 -5.25
N ILE A 135 -19.61 -1.10 -4.71
CA ILE A 135 -18.38 -0.52 -5.28
C ILE A 135 -17.24 -1.54 -5.24
N ALA A 136 -17.10 -2.30 -4.16
CA ALA A 136 -16.09 -3.35 -4.08
C ALA A 136 -16.27 -4.40 -5.20
N ARG A 137 -17.50 -4.87 -5.44
CA ARG A 137 -17.80 -5.81 -6.54
C ARG A 137 -17.46 -5.23 -7.91
N GLU A 138 -17.76 -3.96 -8.16
CA GLU A 138 -17.37 -3.28 -9.40
C GLU A 138 -15.84 -3.21 -9.56
N LEU A 139 -15.11 -2.90 -8.49
CA LEU A 139 -13.64 -2.87 -8.51
C LEU A 139 -13.04 -4.24 -8.82
N TYR A 140 -13.58 -5.30 -8.21
CA TYR A 140 -13.17 -6.67 -8.51
C TYR A 140 -13.53 -7.08 -9.94
N ALA A 141 -14.73 -6.76 -10.42
CA ALA A 141 -15.15 -7.09 -11.79
C ALA A 141 -14.33 -6.37 -12.87
N ALA A 142 -13.82 -5.17 -12.57
CA ALA A 142 -13.03 -4.38 -13.50
C ALA A 142 -11.59 -4.90 -13.70
N HIS A 143 -11.11 -5.83 -12.88
CA HIS A 143 -9.73 -6.31 -12.93
C HIS A 143 -9.68 -7.83 -12.96
N PRO A 144 -8.93 -8.45 -13.90
CA PRO A 144 -8.68 -9.88 -13.86
C PRO A 144 -8.06 -10.28 -12.51
N PRO A 145 -8.45 -11.43 -11.94
CA PRO A 145 -7.79 -11.97 -10.76
C PRO A 145 -6.29 -12.13 -10.98
N HIS A 146 -5.49 -11.74 -9.98
CA HIS A 146 -4.04 -11.89 -10.00
C HIS A 146 -3.58 -12.37 -8.62
N ASP A 147 -2.88 -13.50 -8.57
CA ASP A 147 -2.26 -13.97 -7.33
C ASP A 147 -1.09 -13.06 -6.92
N LEU A 148 -0.87 -12.91 -5.62
CA LEU A 148 0.29 -12.17 -5.09
C LEU A 148 1.40 -13.14 -4.64
N ASP A 149 1.47 -14.31 -5.27
CA ASP A 149 2.47 -15.33 -4.95
C ASP A 149 3.80 -14.98 -5.62
N PHE A 150 4.88 -14.95 -4.82
CA PHE A 150 6.20 -14.62 -5.31
C PHE A 150 6.70 -15.61 -6.37
N VAL A 151 6.50 -16.91 -6.16
CA VAL A 151 7.05 -17.96 -7.05
C VAL A 151 6.36 -17.95 -8.40
N ALA A 152 5.03 -17.83 -8.42
CA ALA A 152 4.23 -17.72 -9.63
C ALA A 152 4.58 -16.42 -10.40
N SER A 153 4.68 -15.30 -9.68
CA SER A 153 5.04 -14.00 -10.26
C SER A 153 6.45 -14.00 -10.84
N ALA A 154 7.42 -14.59 -10.14
CA ALA A 154 8.79 -14.78 -10.63
C ALA A 154 8.81 -15.59 -11.94
N ARG A 155 8.06 -16.69 -12.03
CA ARG A 155 7.97 -17.49 -13.27
C ARG A 155 7.36 -16.71 -14.43
N ARG A 156 6.31 -15.92 -14.17
CA ARG A 156 5.68 -15.06 -15.19
C ARG A 156 6.63 -13.96 -15.65
N LEU A 157 7.26 -13.25 -14.72
CA LEU A 157 8.23 -12.20 -15.02
C LEU A 157 9.42 -12.73 -15.82
N THR A 158 9.97 -13.90 -15.48
CA THR A 158 11.04 -14.54 -16.27
C THR A 158 10.64 -14.75 -17.72
N ARG A 159 9.40 -15.21 -17.98
CA ARG A 159 8.91 -15.36 -19.36
C ARG A 159 8.84 -14.02 -20.06
N THR A 160 8.24 -13.01 -19.43
CA THR A 160 8.13 -11.67 -20.01
C THR A 160 9.50 -11.04 -20.31
N VAL A 161 10.50 -11.22 -19.43
CA VAL A 161 11.86 -10.71 -19.67
C VAL A 161 12.53 -11.46 -20.83
N ARG A 162 12.36 -12.78 -20.94
CA ARG A 162 12.88 -13.57 -22.08
C ARG A 162 12.25 -13.14 -23.40
N ASP A 163 10.93 -12.92 -23.39
CA ASP A 163 10.21 -12.45 -24.57
C ASP A 163 10.69 -11.04 -24.97
N LEU A 164 10.88 -10.14 -24.01
CA LEU A 164 11.46 -8.81 -24.26
C LEU A 164 12.85 -8.91 -24.88
N LEU A 165 13.73 -9.76 -24.34
CA LEU A 165 15.06 -10.02 -24.90
C LEU A 165 14.97 -10.59 -26.33
N ALA A 166 14.00 -11.44 -26.64
CA ALA A 166 13.89 -12.04 -27.96
C ALA A 166 13.28 -11.10 -29.01
N THR A 167 12.35 -10.24 -28.61
CA THR A 167 11.47 -9.51 -29.55
C THR A 167 11.75 -8.02 -29.65
N THR A 168 12.40 -7.44 -28.63
CA THR A 168 12.59 -5.98 -28.55
C THR A 168 14.04 -5.60 -28.82
N ALA A 169 14.23 -4.56 -29.64
CA ALA A 169 15.53 -3.94 -29.83
C ALA A 169 15.91 -3.14 -28.58
N LEU A 170 16.86 -3.68 -27.80
CA LEU A 170 17.43 -3.03 -26.62
C LEU A 170 18.89 -2.67 -26.90
N PRO A 171 19.43 -1.60 -26.27
CA PRO A 171 20.86 -1.33 -26.26
C PRO A 171 21.66 -2.56 -25.79
N ASP A 172 22.79 -2.84 -26.41
CA ASP A 172 23.57 -4.07 -26.16
C ASP A 172 23.97 -4.23 -24.69
N GLU A 173 24.29 -3.14 -24.01
CA GLU A 173 24.60 -3.13 -22.58
C GLU A 173 23.40 -3.55 -21.73
N VAL A 174 22.22 -2.98 -22.00
CA VAL A 174 20.97 -3.33 -21.31
C VAL A 174 20.63 -4.80 -21.57
N ARG A 175 20.73 -5.26 -22.82
CA ARG A 175 20.47 -6.65 -23.21
C ARG A 175 21.38 -7.63 -22.46
N ARG A 176 22.70 -7.38 -22.46
CA ARG A 176 23.67 -8.23 -21.76
C ARG A 176 23.43 -8.24 -20.25
N THR A 177 23.22 -7.08 -19.65
CA THR A 177 23.03 -6.95 -18.20
C THR A 177 21.72 -7.60 -17.75
N LEU A 178 20.64 -7.40 -18.50
CA LEU A 178 19.34 -8.02 -18.26
C LEU A 178 19.41 -9.56 -18.40
N GLY A 179 20.07 -10.07 -19.44
CA GLY A 179 20.28 -11.50 -19.63
C GLY A 179 21.13 -12.13 -18.52
N HIS A 180 22.23 -11.48 -18.13
CA HIS A 180 23.10 -11.94 -17.05
C HIS A 180 22.37 -11.97 -15.69
N THR A 181 21.70 -10.86 -15.33
CA THR A 181 20.96 -10.79 -14.07
C THR A 181 19.82 -11.79 -14.02
N LEU A 182 19.08 -11.98 -15.12
CA LEU A 182 18.04 -13.02 -15.20
C LEU A 182 18.62 -14.42 -14.96
N ALA A 183 19.74 -14.75 -15.62
CA ALA A 183 20.41 -16.05 -15.48
C ALA A 183 20.92 -16.31 -14.05
N SER A 184 21.22 -15.25 -13.29
CA SER A 184 21.69 -15.34 -11.91
C SER A 184 20.58 -15.43 -10.85
N THR A 185 19.31 -15.26 -11.25
CA THR A 185 18.18 -15.36 -10.31
C THR A 185 17.97 -16.79 -9.81
N THR A 186 17.55 -16.93 -8.56
CA THR A 186 17.26 -18.21 -7.90
C THR A 186 15.87 -18.18 -7.25
N SER A 187 15.52 -19.21 -6.48
CA SER A 187 14.30 -19.21 -5.66
C SER A 187 14.34 -18.21 -4.50
N ASP A 188 15.52 -17.72 -4.12
CA ASP A 188 15.67 -16.69 -3.08
C ASP A 188 15.24 -15.32 -3.64
N PRO A 189 14.24 -14.64 -3.04
CA PRO A 189 13.84 -13.30 -3.46
C PRO A 189 14.97 -12.29 -3.56
N ALA A 190 15.96 -12.33 -2.67
CA ALA A 190 17.05 -11.34 -2.69
C ALA A 190 17.88 -11.39 -3.99
N SER A 191 17.96 -12.57 -4.63
CA SER A 191 18.67 -12.76 -5.91
C SER A 191 18.04 -11.99 -7.08
N TRP A 192 16.79 -11.53 -6.95
CA TRP A 192 16.06 -10.80 -7.98
C TRP A 192 16.33 -9.29 -7.96
N ALA A 193 16.94 -8.76 -6.91
CA ALA A 193 17.17 -7.32 -6.78
C ALA A 193 17.99 -6.72 -7.94
N PRO A 194 19.08 -7.37 -8.44
CA PRO A 194 19.81 -6.87 -9.60
C PRO A 194 18.94 -6.77 -10.85
N LEU A 195 18.11 -7.79 -11.13
CA LEU A 195 17.21 -7.79 -12.28
C LEU A 195 16.20 -6.64 -12.20
N VAL A 196 15.56 -6.47 -11.04
CA VAL A 196 14.60 -5.39 -10.77
C VAL A 196 15.24 -4.01 -10.97
N ASN A 197 16.47 -3.82 -10.48
CA ASN A 197 17.18 -2.55 -10.65
C ASN A 197 17.51 -2.27 -12.12
N VAL A 198 17.91 -3.27 -12.93
CA VAL A 198 18.19 -3.10 -14.36
C VAL A 198 16.93 -2.76 -15.14
N ILE A 199 15.83 -3.50 -14.88
CA ILE A 199 14.54 -3.26 -15.52
C ILE A 199 14.14 -1.80 -15.39
N TRP A 200 14.31 -1.23 -14.21
CA TRP A 200 13.95 0.15 -13.97
C TRP A 200 15.03 1.14 -14.42
N SER A 201 16.32 0.91 -14.18
CA SER A 201 17.35 1.87 -14.62
C SER A 201 17.32 2.11 -16.13
N ALA A 202 16.88 1.11 -16.89
CA ALA A 202 16.69 1.18 -18.33
C ALA A 202 15.26 1.58 -18.76
N ASP A 203 14.38 1.97 -17.83
CA ASP A 203 12.98 2.35 -18.04
C ASP A 203 12.19 1.35 -18.90
N LEU A 204 12.41 0.05 -18.65
CA LEU A 204 11.73 -1.00 -19.41
C LEU A 204 10.24 -1.04 -19.01
N PRO A 205 9.33 -1.30 -19.95
CA PRO A 205 7.87 -1.25 -19.73
C PRO A 205 7.34 -2.45 -18.93
N LEU A 206 8.09 -2.94 -17.94
CA LEU A 206 7.76 -4.08 -17.09
C LEU A 206 7.25 -3.58 -15.74
N THR A 207 6.08 -2.97 -15.72
CA THR A 207 5.50 -2.35 -14.51
C THR A 207 4.27 -3.10 -13.97
N GLY A 208 3.99 -4.30 -14.49
CA GLY A 208 2.80 -5.09 -14.15
C GLY A 208 2.82 -5.67 -12.74
N TRP A 209 1.75 -6.37 -12.35
CA TRP A 209 1.62 -7.00 -11.03
C TRP A 209 2.77 -7.95 -10.70
N ASP A 210 3.24 -8.75 -11.67
CA ASP A 210 4.38 -9.65 -11.45
C ASP A 210 5.66 -8.90 -11.08
N PHE A 211 5.93 -7.77 -11.71
CA PHE A 211 7.07 -6.92 -11.36
C PHE A 211 6.90 -6.31 -9.96
N ILE A 212 5.70 -5.85 -9.63
CA ILE A 212 5.40 -5.27 -8.30
C ILE A 212 5.59 -6.32 -7.21
N VAL A 213 5.06 -7.53 -7.39
CA VAL A 213 5.22 -8.64 -6.45
C VAL A 213 6.70 -8.99 -6.30
N VAL A 214 7.39 -9.34 -7.38
CA VAL A 214 8.81 -9.72 -7.33
C VAL A 214 9.65 -8.60 -6.72
N GLY A 215 9.47 -7.35 -7.17
CA GLY A 215 10.17 -6.18 -6.65
C GLY A 215 9.95 -5.98 -5.16
N SER A 216 8.71 -6.15 -4.68
CA SER A 216 8.37 -5.98 -3.26
C SER A 216 9.02 -7.00 -2.32
N HIS A 217 9.37 -8.19 -2.84
CA HIS A 217 10.10 -9.22 -2.09
C HIS A 217 11.61 -9.13 -2.28
N ALA A 218 12.07 -8.66 -3.44
CA ALA A 218 13.48 -8.71 -3.82
C ALA A 218 14.31 -7.56 -3.24
N VAL A 219 13.77 -6.34 -3.22
CA VAL A 219 14.54 -5.15 -2.88
C VAL A 219 14.35 -4.76 -1.42
N SER A 220 15.39 -4.19 -0.81
CA SER A 220 15.21 -3.57 0.50
C SER A 220 14.28 -2.36 0.39
N LEU A 221 13.22 -2.35 1.19
CA LEU A 221 12.20 -1.30 1.19
C LEU A 221 12.42 -0.25 2.29
N SER A 222 13.38 -0.48 3.19
CA SER A 222 13.62 0.34 4.36
C SER A 222 15.09 0.69 4.51
N ARG A 223 15.36 1.91 4.97
CA ARG A 223 16.69 2.42 5.32
C ARG A 223 16.77 2.47 6.85
N PRO A 224 17.24 1.39 7.51
CA PRO A 224 17.16 1.26 8.98
C PRO A 224 17.98 2.32 9.74
N ARG A 225 18.98 2.92 9.09
CA ARG A 225 19.77 4.02 9.66
C ARG A 225 18.99 5.30 9.95
N TYR A 226 17.78 5.45 9.40
CA TYR A 226 16.92 6.60 9.66
C TYR A 226 15.82 6.21 10.65
N GLY A 227 15.68 7.00 11.72
CA GLY A 227 14.59 6.87 12.68
C GLY A 227 13.22 7.27 12.10
N GLN A 228 12.15 6.97 12.83
CA GLN A 228 10.84 7.52 12.51
C GLN A 228 10.80 9.02 12.82
N LEU A 229 10.23 9.82 11.92
CA LEU A 229 10.03 11.25 12.17
C LEU A 229 8.85 11.48 13.13
N LEU A 230 7.78 10.71 12.94
CA LEU A 230 6.61 10.70 13.81
C LEU A 230 6.46 9.31 14.43
N ALA A 231 6.21 9.28 15.74
CA ALA A 231 5.82 8.04 16.42
C ALA A 231 4.46 7.55 15.87
N GLY A 232 4.25 6.25 15.90
CA GLY A 232 2.93 5.67 15.59
C GLY A 232 1.90 6.01 16.66
N ALA A 233 0.63 5.72 16.37
CA ALA A 233 -0.44 5.90 17.33
C ALA A 233 -0.23 5.06 18.60
N ASP A 234 -0.26 5.71 19.76
CA ASP A 234 -0.15 5.08 21.07
C ASP A 234 -1.45 5.29 21.88
N PRO A 235 -2.25 4.23 22.09
CA PRO A 235 -3.46 4.32 22.91
C PRO A 235 -3.20 4.84 24.34
N GLY A 236 -2.05 4.53 24.95
CA GLY A 236 -1.72 4.97 26.31
C GLY A 236 -1.65 6.50 26.40
N ARG A 237 -0.96 7.13 25.44
CA ARG A 237 -0.90 8.58 25.32
C ARG A 237 -2.27 9.22 25.13
N TRP A 238 -3.12 8.65 24.28
CA TRP A 238 -4.47 9.18 24.04
C TRP A 238 -5.39 9.10 25.27
N ARG A 239 -5.32 7.99 26.03
CA ARG A 239 -6.06 7.87 27.30
C ARG A 239 -5.63 8.93 28.31
N SER A 240 -4.33 9.17 28.44
CA SER A 240 -3.81 10.18 29.38
C SER A 240 -4.33 11.59 29.04
N LEU A 241 -4.42 11.93 27.76
CA LEU A 241 -4.94 13.22 27.30
C LEU A 241 -6.44 13.37 27.59
N ALA A 242 -7.21 12.30 27.44
CA ALA A 242 -8.64 12.31 27.76
C ALA A 242 -8.89 12.52 29.26
N THR A 243 -8.05 11.93 30.12
CA THR A 243 -8.13 12.14 31.58
C THR A 243 -7.85 13.60 31.96
N VAL A 244 -6.82 14.23 31.35
CA VAL A 244 -6.49 15.64 31.60
C VAL A 244 -7.58 16.60 31.10
N ALA A 245 -8.27 16.27 30.02
CA ALA A 245 -9.36 17.11 29.50
C ALA A 245 -10.67 17.01 30.34
N ALA A 246 -10.81 15.96 31.15
CA ALA A 246 -11.97 15.72 32.01
C ALA A 246 -11.80 16.24 33.45
N SER A 247 -10.58 16.68 33.81
CA SER A 247 -10.22 17.30 35.10
C SER A 247 -10.20 18.82 34.99
#